data_AF-A0A7W0PHD4-F1
#
_entry.id   AF-A0A7W0PHD4-F1
#
_cell.length_a   1.000
_cell.length_b   1.000
_cell.length_c   1.000
_cell.angle_alpha   90.00
_cell.angle_beta   90.00
_cell.angle_gamma   90.00
#
_symmetry.space_group_name_H-M   'P 1'
#
loop_
_entity.id
_entity.type
_entity.pdbx_description
1 polymer ?
#
loop_
_entity_poly.entity_id
_entity_poly.type
_entity_poly.pdbx_seq_one_letter_code
_entity_poly.pdbx_strand_id
1 'polypeptide(L)'
;MIVLRGEPTPRTPEGEHVLKEGDVVCFPRGKDGAHQIINRTDSPMRVLMLSSMIRGEIIEYLDTGKVLAKGVEDEDVMFARARTDGRVLGRRGLAPGDALD
;
A
#
# COMPACT_ATOMS: atom_id res chain seq x y z
N MET A 1 11.43 5.23 -0.02
CA MET A 1 12.08 4.02 -0.56
C MET A 1 13.42 4.39 -1.15
N ILE A 2 14.44 3.55 -0.95
CA ILE A 2 15.76 3.66 -1.60
C ILE A 2 15.99 2.40 -2.44
N VAL A 3 16.44 2.55 -3.68
CA VAL A 3 16.79 1.41 -4.54
C VAL A 3 18.21 0.94 -4.21
N LEU A 4 18.33 -0.29 -3.69
CA LEU A 4 19.63 -0.89 -3.35
C LEU A 4 20.18 -1.77 -4.48
N ARG A 5 19.30 -2.37 -5.28
CA ARG A 5 19.67 -3.20 -6.44
C ARG A 5 18.53 -3.30 -7.46
N GLY A 6 18.84 -3.27 -8.75
CA GLY A 6 17.90 -3.51 -9.86
C GLY A 6 17.04 -2.31 -10.23
N GLU A 7 15.95 -2.56 -10.98
CA GLU A 7 15.13 -1.52 -11.63
C GLU A 7 13.64 -1.61 -11.23
N PRO A 8 13.25 -1.17 -10.03
CA PRO A 8 11.85 -1.14 -9.63
C PRO A 8 11.04 -0.16 -10.47
N THR A 9 9.79 -0.55 -10.75
CA THR A 9 8.79 0.33 -11.36
C THR A 9 7.70 0.64 -10.34
N PRO A 10 7.86 1.68 -9.49
CA PRO A 10 6.75 2.18 -8.70
C PRO A 10 5.61 2.66 -9.60
N ARG A 11 4.40 2.26 -9.24
CA ARG A 11 3.15 2.83 -9.77
C ARG A 11 2.54 3.69 -8.68
N THR A 12 2.31 4.97 -8.98
CA THR A 12 1.66 5.98 -8.12
C THR A 12 0.44 6.57 -8.85
N PRO A 13 -0.33 7.49 -8.24
CA PRO A 13 -1.41 8.19 -8.93
C PRO A 13 -0.94 8.96 -10.18
N GLU A 14 0.33 9.39 -10.22
CA GLU A 14 0.94 10.07 -11.36
C GLU A 14 1.34 9.13 -12.50
N GLY A 15 1.31 7.81 -12.28
CA GLY A 15 1.64 6.80 -13.26
C GLY A 15 2.79 5.89 -12.84
N GLU A 16 3.51 5.34 -13.82
CA GLU A 16 4.60 4.42 -13.60
C GLU A 16 5.94 5.05 -13.97
N HIS A 17 6.93 4.83 -13.11
CA HIS A 17 8.29 5.35 -13.31
C HIS A 17 9.31 4.26 -13.05
N VAL A 18 10.24 4.03 -13.97
CA VAL A 18 11.36 3.11 -13.75
C VAL A 18 12.43 3.85 -12.96
N LEU A 19 12.85 3.28 -11.83
CA LEU A 19 13.94 3.76 -11.01
C LEU A 19 15.21 2.93 -11.21
N LYS A 20 16.35 3.50 -10.83
CA LYS A 20 17.67 2.88 -10.88
C LYS A 20 18.28 2.77 -9.49
N GLU A 21 19.34 1.98 -9.36
CA GLU A 21 20.11 1.88 -8.11
C GLU A 21 20.55 3.26 -7.61
N GLY A 22 20.36 3.51 -6.33
CA GLY A 22 20.62 4.81 -5.70
C GLY A 22 19.46 5.79 -5.73
N ASP A 23 18.44 5.58 -6.57
CA ASP A 23 17.27 6.46 -6.58
C ASP A 23 16.50 6.41 -5.26
N VAL A 24 15.95 7.57 -4.89
CA VAL A 24 15.15 7.77 -3.67
C VAL A 24 13.80 8.33 -4.06
N VAL A 25 12.74 7.71 -3.55
CA VAL A 25 11.36 8.19 -3.72
C VAL A 25 10.65 8.27 -2.37
N CYS A 26 9.85 9.31 -2.19
CA CYS A 26 9.04 9.52 -1.00
C CYS A 26 7.56 9.30 -1.33
N PHE A 27 6.84 8.65 -0.42
CA PHE A 27 5.40 8.43 -0.54
C PHE A 27 4.71 9.23 0.58
N PRO A 28 4.09 10.38 0.26
CA PRO A 28 3.44 11.21 1.28
C PRO A 28 2.26 10.47 1.93
N ARG A 29 1.87 10.90 3.13
CA ARG A 29 0.66 10.37 3.78
C ARG A 29 -0.57 10.74 2.95
N GLY A 30 -1.47 9.78 2.76
CA GLY A 30 -2.74 9.98 2.06
C GLY A 30 -2.73 9.38 0.65
N LYS A 31 -3.80 9.63 -0.09
CA LYS A 31 -4.05 9.01 -1.40
C LYS A 31 -2.98 9.32 -2.44
N ASP A 32 -2.41 10.51 -2.38
CA ASP A 32 -1.34 10.96 -3.28
C ASP A 32 -0.05 10.13 -3.11
N GLY A 33 0.15 9.49 -1.95
CA GLY A 33 1.25 8.56 -1.73
C GLY A 33 0.90 7.09 -1.91
N ALA A 34 -0.27 6.77 -2.46
CA ALA A 34 -0.60 5.38 -2.79
C ALA A 34 0.44 4.81 -3.77
N HIS A 35 0.96 3.62 -3.50
CA HIS A 35 2.02 3.05 -4.34
C HIS A 35 1.97 1.53 -4.40
N GLN A 36 2.40 0.98 -5.54
CA GLN A 36 2.75 -0.43 -5.71
C GLN A 36 4.17 -0.49 -6.26
N ILE A 37 5.02 -1.36 -5.70
CA ILE A 37 6.37 -1.60 -6.23
C ILE A 37 6.32 -2.84 -7.12
N ILE A 38 6.63 -2.67 -8.41
CA ILE A 38 6.53 -3.72 -9.42
C ILE A 38 7.93 -4.09 -9.90
N ASN A 39 8.25 -5.39 -9.92
CA ASN A 39 9.41 -5.92 -10.64
C ASN A 39 8.98 -6.44 -12.02
N ARG A 40 9.37 -5.73 -13.08
CA ARG A 40 9.12 -6.13 -14.47
C ARG A 40 10.29 -6.87 -15.12
N THR A 41 11.34 -7.13 -14.34
CA THR A 41 12.55 -7.81 -14.82
C THR A 41 12.51 -9.29 -14.40
N ASP A 42 13.37 -10.08 -15.02
CA ASP A 42 13.61 -11.49 -14.65
C ASP A 42 14.58 -11.65 -13.46
N SER A 43 15.10 -10.53 -12.95
CA SER A 43 16.18 -10.49 -11.97
C SER A 43 15.67 -9.94 -10.63
N PRO A 44 16.22 -10.40 -9.49
CA PRO A 44 15.81 -9.85 -8.19
C PRO A 44 16.18 -8.38 -8.02
N MET A 45 15.25 -7.59 -7.48
CA MET A 45 15.52 -6.23 -6.99
C MET A 45 15.65 -6.20 -5.47
N ARG A 46 16.29 -5.16 -4.95
CA ARG A 46 16.37 -4.89 -3.51
C ARG A 46 16.06 -3.42 -3.27
N VAL A 47 15.15 -3.16 -2.33
CA VAL A 47 14.78 -1.81 -1.92
C VAL A 47 14.79 -1.71 -0.39
N LEU A 48 15.11 -0.54 0.14
CA LEU A 48 14.92 -0.20 1.54
C LEU A 48 13.66 0.64 1.70
N MET A 49 12.70 0.13 2.48
CA MET A 49 11.50 0.87 2.88
C MET A 49 11.70 1.45 4.27
N LEU A 50 11.39 2.73 4.41
CA LEU A 50 11.44 3.46 5.67
C LEU A 50 10.01 3.80 6.06
N SER A 51 9.64 3.47 7.29
CA SER A 51 8.31 3.74 7.84
C SER A 51 8.44 4.62 9.09
N SER A 52 7.49 5.53 9.28
CA SER A 52 7.35 6.31 10.51
C SER A 52 6.84 5.48 11.69
N MET A 53 6.33 4.25 11.45
CA MET A 53 5.81 3.35 12.49
C MET A 53 4.77 4.04 13.39
N ILE A 54 3.84 4.79 12.80
CA ILE A 54 2.79 5.48 13.54
C ILE A 54 1.75 4.43 13.95
N ARG A 55 1.39 4.41 15.23
CA ARG A 55 0.35 3.49 15.75
C ARG A 55 -1.04 3.99 15.37
N GLY A 56 -1.93 3.05 15.04
CA GLY A 56 -3.29 3.36 14.58
C GLY A 56 -3.29 3.92 13.17
N GLU A 57 -3.59 3.09 12.19
CA GLU A 57 -3.47 3.43 10.77
C GLU A 57 -4.75 3.10 9.99
N ILE A 58 -4.99 3.88 8.93
CA ILE A 58 -5.99 3.56 7.92
C ILE A 58 -5.24 3.33 6.62
N ILE A 59 -5.44 2.15 6.03
CA ILE A 59 -4.81 1.73 4.79
C ILE A 59 -5.90 1.69 3.72
N GLU A 60 -5.74 2.48 2.67
CA GLU A 60 -6.66 2.54 1.54
C GLU A 60 -6.08 1.82 0.31
N TYR A 61 -6.79 0.82 -0.19
CA TYR A 61 -6.45 0.09 -1.41
C TYR A 61 -7.26 0.65 -2.58
N LEU A 62 -6.76 1.73 -3.19
CA LEU A 62 -7.52 2.56 -4.14
C LEU A 62 -8.09 1.76 -5.32
N ASP A 63 -7.32 0.81 -5.88
CA ASP A 63 -7.77 -0.03 -7.02
C ASP A 63 -9.02 -0.86 -6.71
N THR A 64 -9.21 -1.26 -5.45
CA THR A 64 -10.29 -2.16 -5.05
C THR A 64 -11.40 -1.47 -4.26
N GLY A 65 -11.16 -0.23 -3.83
CA GLY A 65 -11.99 0.49 -2.87
C GLY A 65 -11.99 -0.13 -1.47
N LYS A 66 -11.03 -1.02 -1.16
CA LYS A 66 -10.93 -1.64 0.17
C LYS A 66 -10.22 -0.70 1.15
N VAL A 67 -10.62 -0.78 2.41
CA VAL A 67 -10.05 -0.02 3.53
C VAL A 67 -9.80 -0.97 4.69
N LEU A 68 -8.60 -0.91 5.26
CA LEU A 68 -8.23 -1.58 6.51
C LEU A 68 -7.98 -0.52 7.58
N ALA A 69 -8.61 -0.65 8.73
CA ALA A 69 -8.28 0.12 9.92
C ALA A 69 -7.51 -0.77 10.90
N LYS A 70 -6.33 -0.32 11.31
CA LYS A 70 -5.48 -0.96 12.31
C LYS A 70 -5.56 -0.22 13.64
N GLY A 71 -5.58 -0.97 14.73
CA GLY A 71 -5.55 -0.45 16.09
C GLY A 71 -4.16 -0.01 16.51
N VAL A 72 -4.03 0.40 17.77
CA VAL A 72 -2.75 0.87 18.31
C VAL A 72 -1.78 -0.27 18.57
N GLU A 73 -2.27 -1.48 18.79
CA GLU A 73 -1.47 -2.71 18.97
C GLU A 73 -1.24 -3.44 17.63
N ASP A 74 -1.42 -2.74 16.51
CA ASP A 74 -1.29 -3.23 15.14
C ASP A 74 -2.28 -4.35 14.77
N GLU A 75 -3.37 -4.48 15.53
CA GLU A 75 -4.46 -5.41 15.29
C GLU A 75 -5.43 -4.91 14.19
N ASP A 76 -5.94 -5.83 13.38
CA ASP A 76 -6.95 -5.50 12.37
C ASP A 76 -8.31 -5.24 13.05
N VAL A 77 -8.72 -3.97 13.09
CA VAL A 77 -9.98 -3.54 13.72
C VAL A 77 -11.14 -3.73 12.76
N MET A 78 -10.95 -3.34 11.50
CA MET A 78 -12.00 -3.35 10.50
C MET A 78 -11.41 -3.51 9.10
N PHE A 79 -12.00 -4.40 8.31
CA PHE A 79 -11.81 -4.45 6.88
C PHE A 79 -13.14 -4.18 6.19
N ALA A 80 -13.15 -3.24 5.25
CA ALA A 80 -14.35 -2.91 4.51
C ALA A 80 -14.04 -2.58 3.05
N ARG A 81 -15.10 -2.58 2.25
CA ARG A 81 -15.07 -2.04 0.89
C ARG A 81 -16.00 -0.84 0.82
N ALA A 82 -15.47 0.31 0.44
CA ALA A 82 -16.26 1.46 0.08
C ALA A 82 -17.09 1.12 -1.16
N ARG A 83 -18.42 1.26 -1.07
CA ARG A 83 -19.31 1.14 -2.22
C ARG A 83 -19.53 2.50 -2.85
N THR A 84 -19.84 2.50 -4.14
CA THR A 84 -20.13 3.70 -4.94
C THR A 84 -21.38 4.46 -4.48
N ASP A 85 -22.24 3.84 -3.67
CA ASP A 85 -23.43 4.44 -3.06
C ASP A 85 -23.14 5.13 -1.70
N GLY A 86 -21.87 5.23 -1.30
CA GLY A 86 -21.45 5.84 -0.03
C GLY A 86 -21.64 4.93 1.19
N ARG A 87 -22.10 3.69 1.03
CA ARG A 87 -22.21 2.73 2.13
C ARG A 87 -20.93 1.93 2.31
N VAL A 88 -20.62 1.60 3.56
CA VAL A 88 -19.46 0.77 3.92
C VAL A 88 -19.98 -0.61 4.33
N LEU A 89 -19.60 -1.65 3.58
CA LEU A 89 -19.80 -3.03 4.02
C LEU A 89 -18.52 -3.47 4.72
N GLY A 90 -18.57 -3.48 6.05
CA GLY A 90 -17.44 -3.87 6.91
C GLY A 90 -17.85 -4.95 7.91
N ARG A 91 -16.89 -5.80 8.27
CA ARG A 91 -17.02 -6.77 9.36
C ARG A 91 -15.84 -6.56 10.33
N ARG A 92 -16.12 -6.53 11.63
CA ARG A 92 -15.07 -6.42 12.68
C ARG A 92 -14.28 -7.74 12.75
N GLY A 93 -12.95 -7.64 12.88
CA GLY A 93 -12.08 -8.77 13.20
C GLY A 93 -11.84 -9.81 12.08
N LEU A 94 -11.88 -9.42 10.80
CA LEU A 94 -11.46 -10.29 9.69
C LEU A 94 -9.98 -10.08 9.37
N ALA A 95 -9.28 -11.19 9.09
CA ALA A 95 -7.94 -11.14 8.55
C ALA A 95 -7.97 -10.77 7.05
N PRO A 96 -6.87 -10.25 6.48
CA PRO A 96 -6.80 -9.82 5.08
C PRO A 96 -7.11 -10.92 4.04
N GLY A 97 -7.06 -12.20 4.45
CA GLY A 97 -7.35 -13.37 3.63
C GLY A 97 -8.82 -13.79 3.56
N ASP A 98 -9.69 -13.27 4.43
CA ASP A 98 -11.07 -13.74 4.57
C ASP A 98 -12.08 -12.98 3.67
N ALA A 99 -11.58 -12.11 2.79
CA ALA A 99 -12.37 -11.25 1.91
C ALA A 99 -12.11 -11.53 0.41
N LEU A 100 -12.00 -12.82 0.06
CA LEU A 100 -12.08 -13.32 -1.30
C LEU A 100 -13.41 -14.06 -1.49
N ASP A 101 -14.46 -13.25 -1.72
CA ASP A 101 -15.57 -13.46 -2.65
C ASP A 101 -16.28 -12.09 -2.88
#